data_AF-A0A0K6IYH2-F1
#
_entry.id   AF-A0A0K6IYH2-F1
#
_cell.length_a   1.000
_cell.length_b   1.000
_cell.length_c   1.000
_cell.angle_alpha   90.00
_cell.angle_beta   90.00
_cell.angle_gamma   90.00
#
_symmetry.space_group_name_H-M   'P 1'
#
loop_
_entity.id
_entity.type
_entity.pdbx_description
1 polymer ?
#
loop_
_entity_poly.entity_id
_entity_poly.type
_entity_poly.pdbx_seq_one_letter_code
_entity_poly.pdbx_strand_id
1 'polypeptide(L)' 'CEQYERVVGKDNCVAFEGLKLQIPPDRYRMHYVKVKVRVHRYLDGRLAIFHGPRRLARYTADGQLQTPELQVVA' A
#
# COMPACT_ATOMS: atom_id res chain seq x y z
N CYS A 1 4.29 -2.29 15.31
CA CYS A 1 3.69 -2.01 13.99
C CYS A 1 2.32 -1.40 14.27
N GLU A 2 2.10 -0.17 13.82
CA GLU A 2 0.80 0.49 13.93
C GLU A 2 -0.04 0.14 12.69
N GLN A 3 -1.36 0.05 12.85
CA GLN A 3 -2.27 -0.29 11.76
C GLN A 3 -3.43 0.71 11.73
N TYR A 4 -3.74 1.20 10.54
CA TYR A 4 -4.78 2.19 10.32
C TYR A 4 -5.72 1.74 9.21
N GLU A 5 -7.01 1.65 9.51
CA GLU A 5 -8.02 1.46 8.46
C GLU A 5 -8.15 2.74 7.63
N ARG A 6 -8.11 2.58 6.31
CA ARG A 6 -8.31 3.66 5.34
C ARG A 6 -9.17 3.18 4.18
N VAL A 7 -9.79 4.12 3.48
CA VAL A 7 -10.57 3.87 2.27
C VAL A 7 -9.78 4.37 1.08
N VAL A 8 -9.70 3.55 0.03
CA VAL A 8 -9.03 3.91 -1.22
C VAL A 8 -9.86 4.93 -1.99
N GLY A 9 -9.21 6.01 -2.43
CA GLY A 9 -9.79 7.07 -3.26
C GLY A 9 -10.14 6.62 -4.68
N LYS A 10 -10.80 7.51 -5.43
CA LYS A 10 -11.17 7.25 -6.84
C LYS A 10 -9.96 7.13 -7.77
N ASP A 11 -8.85 7.73 -7.39
CA ASP A 11 -7.55 7.69 -8.05
C ASP A 11 -6.70 6.47 -7.62
N ASN A 12 -7.30 5.50 -6.94
CA ASN A 12 -6.63 4.30 -6.44
C ASN A 12 -5.47 4.62 -5.46
N CYS A 13 -5.58 5.75 -4.74
CA CYS A 13 -4.65 6.17 -3.70
C CYS A 13 -5.23 6.03 -2.30
N VAL A 14 -4.34 5.92 -1.31
CA VAL A 14 -4.68 6.06 0.11
C VAL A 14 -4.02 7.32 0.66
N ALA A 15 -4.81 8.21 1.25
CA ALA A 15 -4.28 9.36 1.98
C ALA A 15 -3.90 8.96 3.41
N PHE A 16 -2.67 9.26 3.81
CA PHE A 16 -2.15 8.92 5.14
C PHE A 16 -1.10 9.93 5.58
N GLU A 17 -1.38 10.70 6.63
CA GLU A 17 -0.46 11.68 7.22
C GLU A 17 0.20 12.63 6.22
N GLY A 18 -0.62 13.23 5.34
CA GLY A 18 -0.14 14.13 4.29
C GLY A 18 0.49 13.43 3.09
N LEU A 19 0.70 12.10 3.16
CA LEU A 19 1.19 11.29 2.05
C LEU A 19 0.04 10.78 1.19
N LYS A 20 0.31 10.65 -0.11
CA LYS A 20 -0.58 10.04 -1.10
C LYS A 20 0.04 8.74 -1.60
N LEU A 21 -0.46 7.61 -1.10
CA LEU A 21 0.08 6.29 -1.39
C LEU A 21 -0.69 5.63 -2.54
N GLN A 22 -0.14 5.69 -3.76
CA GLN A 22 -0.75 5.10 -4.96
C GLN A 22 -0.65 3.58 -4.93
N ILE A 23 -1.78 2.88 -5.04
CA ILE A 23 -1.79 1.42 -5.23
C ILE A 23 -1.44 1.15 -6.71
N PRO A 24 -0.33 0.43 -6.99
CA PRO A 24 0.04 0.10 -8.35
C PRO A 24 -0.91 -0.97 -8.94
N PRO A 25 -1.01 -1.05 -10.27
CA PRO A 25 -1.76 -2.12 -10.92
C PRO A 25 -1.17 -3.50 -10.57
N ASP A 26 -2.03 -4.46 -10.28
CA ASP A 26 -1.63 -5.86 -10.03
C ASP A 26 -2.03 -6.77 -11.20
N ARG A 27 -1.53 -8.01 -11.20
CA ARG A 27 -1.81 -9.02 -12.24
C ARG A 27 -3.29 -9.43 -12.32
N TYR A 28 -4.03 -9.27 -11.23
CA TYR A 28 -5.43 -9.65 -11.10
C TYR A 28 -6.38 -8.51 -11.51
N ARG A 29 -5.84 -7.34 -11.90
CA ARG A 29 -6.58 -6.15 -12.39
C ARG A 29 -7.76 -5.76 -11.49
N MET A 30 -7.60 -5.89 -10.18
CA MET A 30 -8.65 -5.53 -9.25
C MET A 30 -8.82 -4.01 -9.13
N HIS A 31 -10.09 -3.56 -9.12
CA HIS A 31 -10.44 -2.19 -8.82
C HIS A 31 -10.56 -2.01 -7.30
N TYR A 32 -9.61 -1.29 -6.69
CA TYR A 32 -9.65 -1.04 -5.24
C TYR A 32 -10.37 0.23 -4.85
N VAL A 33 -10.95 0.99 -5.80
CA VAL A 33 -11.68 2.22 -5.50
C VAL A 33 -12.78 1.95 -4.46
N LYS A 34 -12.80 2.75 -3.38
CA LYS A 34 -13.70 2.62 -2.21
C LYS A 34 -13.51 1.36 -1.35
N VAL A 35 -12.50 0.53 -1.62
CA VAL A 35 -12.19 -0.64 -0.78
C VAL A 35 -11.56 -0.18 0.54
N LYS A 36 -11.94 -0.84 1.63
CA LYS A 36 -11.28 -0.69 2.94
C LYS A 36 -9.96 -1.46 2.94
N VAL A 37 -8.89 -0.78 3.30
CA VAL A 37 -7.54 -1.31 3.38
C VAL A 37 -6.90 -0.96 4.72
N ARG A 38 -5.84 -1.68 5.06
CA ARG A 38 -5.00 -1.37 6.23
C ARG A 38 -3.69 -0.78 5.79
N VAL A 39 -3.36 0.40 6.30
CA VAL A 39 -2.02 0.97 6.22
C VAL A 39 -1.25 0.51 7.46
N HIS A 40 -0.14 -0.19 7.24
CA HIS A 40 0.78 -0.60 8.28
C HIS A 40 1.93 0.39 8.32
N ARG A 41 2.25 0.94 9.50
CA ARG A 41 3.49 1.67 9.76
C ARG A 41 4.45 0.79 10.57
N TYR A 42 5.63 0.57 10.01
CA TYR A 42 6.73 -0.13 10.67
C TYR A 42 7.54 0.85 11.55
N LEU A 43 8.38 0.29 12.44
CA LEU A 43 9.17 1.08 13.39
C LEU A 43 10.19 1.99 12.70
N ASP A 44 10.66 1.62 11.50
CA ASP A 44 11.55 2.42 10.66
C ASP A 44 10.80 3.48 9.82
N GLY A 45 9.52 3.70 10.10
CA GLY A 45 8.65 4.64 9.39
C GLY A 45 8.13 4.14 8.04
N ARG A 46 8.64 3.01 7.52
CA ARG A 46 8.15 2.46 6.25
C ARG A 46 6.67 2.11 6.34
N LEU A 47 6.02 2.16 5.18
CA LEU A 47 4.58 1.94 5.08
C LEU A 47 4.28 0.75 4.19
N ALA A 48 3.15 0.09 4.44
CA ALA A 48 2.62 -0.92 3.54
C ALA A 48 1.10 -0.89 3.53
N ILE A 49 0.49 -1.11 2.36
CA ILE A 49 -0.96 -1.21 2.20
C ILE A 49 -1.34 -2.68 2.08
N PHE A 50 -2.37 -3.10 2.84
CA PHE A 50 -2.91 -4.45 2.83
C PHE A 50 -4.41 -4.46 2.54
N HIS A 51 -4.83 -5.44 1.75
CA HIS A 51 -6.22 -5.86 1.60
C HIS A 51 -6.34 -7.30 2.09
N GLY A 52 -6.93 -7.49 3.28
CA GLY A 52 -6.88 -8.78 3.98
C GLY A 52 -5.43 -9.23 4.23
N PRO A 53 -5.05 -10.49 3.93
CA PRO A 53 -3.68 -10.97 4.07
C PRO A 53 -2.75 -10.50 2.93
N ARG A 54 -3.29 -9.91 1.85
CA ARG A 54 -2.51 -9.52 0.68
C ARG A 54 -1.88 -8.14 0.88
N ARG A 55 -0.57 -8.05 0.73
CA ARG A 55 0.15 -6.77 0.60
C ARG A 55 -0.01 -6.23 -0.82
N LEU A 56 -0.58 -5.04 -0.96
CA LEU A 56 -0.76 -4.37 -2.24
C LEU A 56 0.49 -3.59 -2.66
N ALA A 57 1.15 -2.93 -1.70
CA ALA A 57 2.34 -2.11 -1.96
C ALA A 57 3.16 -1.88 -0.69
N ARG A 58 4.43 -1.51 -0.87
CA ARG A 58 5.34 -1.01 0.16
C ARG A 58 5.81 0.38 -0.20
N TYR A 59 6.10 1.20 0.80
CA TYR A 59 6.62 2.54 0.63
C TYR A 59 7.75 2.81 1.62
N THR A 60 8.64 3.75 1.27
CA THR A 60 9.56 4.37 2.22
C THR A 60 8.77 5.20 3.25
N ALA A 61 9.47 5.71 4.28
CA ALA A 61 8.87 6.64 5.25
C ALA A 61 8.31 7.91 4.58
N ASP A 62 8.95 8.35 3.49
CA ASP A 62 8.52 9.52 2.70
C ASP A 62 7.42 9.21 1.68
N GLY A 63 6.86 8.00 1.70
CA GLY A 63 5.76 7.60 0.81
C GLY A 63 6.19 7.21 -0.61
N GLN A 64 7.48 7.02 -0.88
CA GLN A 64 7.95 6.55 -2.20
C GLN A 64 7.69 5.07 -2.38
N LEU A 65 7.07 4.68 -3.51
CA LEU A 65 6.75 3.29 -3.81
C LEU A 65 8.03 2.45 -3.91
N GLN A 66 8.09 1.38 -3.10
CA GLN A 66 9.14 0.37 -3.20
C GLN A 66 8.66 -0.68 -4.18
N THR A 67 9.30 -0.72 -5.36
CA THR A 67 9.11 -1.80 -6.30
C THR A 67 9.45 -3.11 -5.60
N PRO A 68 8.61 -4.16 -5.67
CA PRO A 68 9.04 -5.45 -5.20
C PRO A 68 10.29 -5.83 -5.99
N GLU A 69 11.41 -6.06 -5.31
CA GLU A 69 12.47 -6.89 -5.88
C GLU A 69 11.79 -8.19 -6.29
N LEU A 70 11.71 -8.43 -7.60
CA LEU A 70 11.44 -9.75 -8.12
C LEU A 70 12.54 -10.65 -7.56
N GLN A 71 12.26 -11.35 -6.46
CA GLN A 71 12.98 -12.58 -6.16
C GLN A 71 12.61 -13.55 -7.27
N VAL A 72 13.40 -13.50 -8.34
CA VAL A 72 13.51 -14.61 -9.28
C VAL A 72 14.09 -15.75 -8.45
N VAL A 73 13.21 -16.64 -7.99
CA VAL A 73 13.63 -17.92 -7.44
C VAL A 73 14.17 -18.71 -8.62
N ALA A 74 15.49 -18.92 -8.64
CA ALA A 74 16.19 -19.79 -9.58
C ALA A 74 15.88 -21.26 -9.27
#